data_AF-A0A5K1UE43-F1
#
_entry.id   AF-A0A5K1UE43-F1
#
_cell.length_a   1.000
_cell.length_b   1.000
_cell.length_c   1.000
_cell.angle_alpha   90.00
_cell.angle_beta   90.00
_cell.angle_gamma   90.00
#
_symmetry.space_group_name_H-M   'P 1'
#
loop_
_entity.id
_entity.type
_entity.pdbx_description
1 polymer ?
#
loop_
_entity_poly.entity_id
_entity_poly.type
_entity_poly.pdbx_seq_one_letter_code
_entity_poly.pdbx_strand_id
1 'polypeptide(L)'
;MVSNAIVKVSEESHITVSAETSAVNVVLNGTLAIAVAEGVEAEMKLAPIGVVAKAQMHPHVDPKAFVDRILKLKEGKKLAVNTPAVYVKWNYKAEEFSLPITFTCWPAEAQNGLTLSMSYEATQELKGVVVEIPNLAPITVVSIDGSLEVTDKIQWIIGDVNVGSNGSLEIEISGEGLETSKLFPICVEYLHEHTLTGNEVVEVISNGQSIEFEKEVMLNATYQIIP
;
A
#
# COMPACT_ATOMS: atom_id res chain seq x y z
N MET A 1 -14.25 19.28 -18.53
CA MET A 1 -13.10 19.39 -19.45
C MET A 1 -12.61 17.98 -19.72
N VAL A 2 -12.27 17.64 -20.96
CA VAL A 2 -11.70 16.32 -21.28
C VAL A 2 -10.19 16.44 -21.04
N SER A 3 -9.65 15.64 -20.13
CA SER A 3 -8.22 15.64 -19.79
C SER A 3 -7.36 15.32 -21.01
N ASN A 4 -6.24 16.01 -21.20
CA ASN A 4 -5.36 15.80 -22.37
C ASN A 4 -4.55 14.49 -22.27
N ALA A 5 -4.40 13.96 -21.07
CA ALA A 5 -3.80 12.66 -20.80
C ALA A 5 -4.48 11.98 -19.61
N ILE A 6 -4.38 10.65 -19.58
CA ILE A 6 -4.82 9.78 -18.50
C ILE A 6 -3.61 8.96 -18.04
N VAL A 7 -3.32 9.04 -16.76
CA VAL A 7 -2.21 8.33 -16.11
C VAL A 7 -2.79 7.41 -15.05
N LYS A 8 -2.48 6.12 -15.15
CA LYS A 8 -2.79 5.13 -14.13
C LYS A 8 -1.52 4.61 -13.49
N VAL A 9 -1.43 4.74 -12.18
CA VAL A 9 -0.34 4.18 -11.37
C VAL A 9 -0.96 3.11 -10.47
N SER A 10 -0.49 1.89 -10.59
CA SER A 10 -1.08 0.77 -9.85
C SER A 10 0.00 -0.03 -9.15
N GLU A 11 -0.25 -0.39 -7.89
CA GLU A 11 0.62 -1.24 -7.10
C GLU A 11 -0.18 -2.33 -6.40
N GLU A 12 0.38 -3.54 -6.42
CA GLU A 12 -0.06 -4.67 -5.62
C GLU A 12 1.08 -5.06 -4.70
N SER A 13 0.83 -5.05 -3.39
CA SER A 13 1.86 -5.29 -2.38
C SER A 13 1.45 -6.37 -1.39
N HIS A 14 2.42 -7.21 -1.05
CA HIS A 14 2.33 -8.17 0.03
C HIS A 14 3.32 -7.76 1.12
N ILE A 15 2.77 -7.35 2.26
CA ILE A 15 3.50 -6.89 3.44
C ILE A 15 3.34 -7.95 4.52
N THR A 16 4.46 -8.37 5.10
CA THR A 16 4.50 -9.26 6.24
C THR A 16 5.36 -8.65 7.34
N VAL A 17 4.84 -8.58 8.55
CA VAL A 17 5.57 -8.09 9.73
C VAL A 17 5.58 -9.16 10.81
N SER A 18 6.76 -9.52 11.32
CA SER A 18 6.87 -10.45 12.45
C SER A 18 6.54 -9.74 13.76
N ALA A 19 5.65 -10.31 14.56
CA ALA A 19 5.31 -9.80 15.88
C ALA A 19 6.50 -9.92 16.84
N GLU A 20 7.30 -10.98 16.74
CA GLU A 20 8.44 -11.23 17.62
C GLU A 20 9.64 -10.32 17.33
N THR A 21 9.96 -10.11 16.04
CA THR A 21 11.21 -9.44 15.62
C THR A 21 11.00 -8.04 15.08
N SER A 22 9.75 -7.64 14.82
CA SER A 22 9.39 -6.43 14.07
C SER A 22 9.99 -6.39 12.65
N ALA A 23 10.51 -7.51 12.14
CA ALA A 23 11.07 -7.59 10.80
C ALA A 23 9.96 -7.40 9.76
N VAL A 24 10.20 -6.49 8.81
CA VAL A 24 9.26 -6.13 7.75
C VAL A 24 9.73 -6.76 6.44
N ASN A 25 8.83 -7.44 5.75
CA ASN A 25 9.07 -7.93 4.41
C ASN A 25 8.01 -7.35 3.47
N VAL A 26 8.44 -6.66 2.42
CA VAL A 26 7.57 -6.10 1.39
C VAL A 26 7.93 -6.71 0.04
N VAL A 27 6.95 -7.30 -0.63
CA VAL A 27 7.03 -7.69 -2.04
C VAL A 27 5.97 -6.91 -2.80
N LEU A 28 6.40 -6.12 -3.78
CA LEU A 28 5.52 -5.22 -4.51
C LEU A 28 5.73 -5.34 -6.01
N ASN A 29 4.63 -5.31 -6.75
CA ASN A 29 4.62 -5.14 -8.19
C ASN A 29 3.83 -3.89 -8.53
N GLY A 30 4.30 -3.11 -9.50
CA GLY A 30 3.56 -1.96 -9.96
C GLY A 30 3.68 -1.69 -11.44
N THR A 31 2.78 -0.86 -11.94
CA THR A 31 2.69 -0.48 -13.34
C THR A 31 2.32 0.98 -13.51
N LEU A 32 2.87 1.59 -14.55
CA LEU A 32 2.48 2.90 -15.05
C LEU A 32 1.86 2.72 -16.43
N ALA A 33 0.57 3.02 -16.54
CA ALA A 33 -0.17 3.02 -17.79
C ALA A 33 -0.60 4.42 -18.19
N ILE A 34 -0.52 4.71 -19.49
CA ILE A 34 -0.67 6.07 -20.02
C ILE A 34 -1.52 6.03 -21.28
N ALA A 35 -2.42 6.99 -21.40
CA ALA A 35 -3.00 7.40 -22.66
C ALA A 35 -2.99 8.92 -22.81
N VAL A 36 -3.05 9.36 -24.05
CA VAL A 36 -3.22 10.77 -24.43
C VAL A 36 -4.47 10.94 -25.26
N ALA A 37 -5.00 12.16 -25.30
CA ALA A 37 -6.08 12.52 -26.23
C ALA A 37 -5.59 12.45 -27.69
N GLU A 38 -6.52 12.35 -28.62
CA GLU A 38 -6.18 12.33 -30.05
C GLU A 38 -5.43 13.60 -30.46
N GLY A 39 -4.33 13.44 -31.20
CA GLY A 39 -3.48 14.55 -31.65
C GLY A 39 -2.50 15.10 -30.60
N VAL A 40 -2.52 14.59 -29.37
CA VAL A 40 -1.56 14.97 -28.32
C VAL A 40 -0.32 14.09 -28.40
N GLU A 41 0.86 14.71 -28.47
CA GLU A 41 2.15 14.06 -28.24
C GLU A 41 2.71 14.54 -26.92
N ALA A 42 3.05 13.63 -26.02
CA ALA A 42 3.48 13.98 -24.68
C ALA A 42 4.65 13.14 -24.18
N GLU A 43 5.42 13.73 -23.26
CA GLU A 43 6.39 13.05 -22.40
C GLU A 43 6.04 13.35 -20.94
N MET A 44 6.42 12.46 -20.02
CA MET A 44 6.00 12.54 -18.62
C MET A 44 7.19 12.54 -17.68
N LYS A 45 7.18 13.43 -16.69
CA LYS A 45 8.16 13.41 -15.62
C LYS A 45 7.64 12.60 -14.45
N LEU A 46 8.48 11.70 -13.97
CA LEU A 46 8.18 10.83 -12.83
C LEU A 46 8.80 11.39 -11.56
N ALA A 47 8.11 11.23 -10.43
CA ALA A 47 8.70 11.57 -9.14
C ALA A 47 9.94 10.72 -8.83
N PRO A 48 10.86 11.25 -8.01
CA PRO A 48 12.00 10.51 -7.49
C PRO A 48 11.66 9.31 -6.63
N ILE A 49 11.61 8.11 -7.21
CA ILE A 49 11.44 6.90 -6.40
C ILE A 49 12.56 5.90 -6.70
N GLY A 50 13.21 5.42 -5.64
CA GLY A 50 14.34 4.50 -5.70
C GLY A 50 14.04 3.20 -6.46
N VAL A 51 12.76 2.85 -6.61
CA VAL A 51 12.29 1.64 -7.31
C VAL A 51 12.42 1.72 -8.83
N VAL A 52 12.41 2.92 -9.42
CA VAL A 52 12.50 3.11 -10.88
C VAL A 52 13.79 2.48 -11.45
N ALA A 53 14.84 2.34 -10.64
CA ALA A 53 16.10 1.70 -11.03
C ALA A 53 15.98 0.23 -11.47
N LYS A 54 14.94 -0.50 -11.03
CA LYS A 54 14.68 -1.91 -11.44
C LYS A 54 13.47 -2.04 -12.39
N ALA A 55 13.04 -0.94 -12.99
CA ALA A 55 11.88 -0.93 -13.85
C ALA A 55 12.14 -1.62 -15.21
N GLN A 56 11.14 -2.35 -15.68
CA GLN A 56 11.04 -2.85 -17.04
C GLN A 56 10.25 -1.87 -17.89
N MET A 57 10.85 -1.40 -18.98
CA MET A 57 10.23 -0.47 -19.90
C MET A 57 9.65 -1.20 -21.11
N HIS A 58 8.52 -0.72 -21.62
CA HIS A 58 8.00 -1.15 -22.91
C HIS A 58 9.03 -0.87 -24.02
N PRO A 59 9.17 -1.72 -25.08
CA PRO A 59 10.19 -1.55 -26.12
C PRO A 59 10.20 -0.20 -26.85
N HIS A 60 9.07 0.52 -26.82
CA HIS A 60 8.92 1.84 -27.41
C HIS A 60 9.43 2.99 -26.53
N VAL A 61 9.68 2.77 -25.24
CA VAL A 61 10.22 3.80 -24.35
C VAL A 61 11.69 4.04 -24.68
N ASP A 62 12.12 5.31 -24.64
CA ASP A 62 13.51 5.70 -24.76
C ASP A 62 14.23 5.46 -23.42
N PRO A 63 15.14 4.46 -23.35
CA PRO A 63 15.85 4.16 -22.10
C PRO A 63 16.78 5.29 -21.66
N LYS A 64 17.23 6.17 -22.57
CA LYS A 64 18.13 7.28 -22.22
C LYS A 64 17.39 8.35 -21.44
N ALA A 65 16.22 8.77 -21.93
CA ALA A 65 15.36 9.74 -21.24
C ALA A 65 14.88 9.21 -19.88
N PHE A 66 14.66 7.90 -19.78
CA PHE A 66 14.18 7.28 -18.54
C PHE A 66 15.21 7.32 -17.40
N VAL A 67 16.51 7.40 -17.70
CA VAL A 67 17.56 7.64 -16.68
C VAL A 67 17.30 8.94 -15.93
N ASP A 68 16.82 9.96 -16.63
CA ASP A 68 16.45 11.27 -16.08
C ASP A 68 15.00 11.30 -15.58
N ARG A 69 14.37 10.12 -15.41
CA ARG A 69 12.97 9.93 -14.99
C ARG A 69 11.95 10.57 -15.92
N ILE A 70 12.29 10.64 -17.21
CA ILE A 70 11.39 11.11 -18.26
C ILE A 70 10.89 9.90 -19.05
N LEU A 71 9.59 9.65 -18.98
CA LEU A 71 8.94 8.69 -19.86
C LEU A 71 8.67 9.37 -21.21
N LYS A 72 9.51 9.03 -22.17
CA LYS A 72 9.43 9.45 -23.56
C LYS A 72 9.49 8.23 -24.46
N LEU A 73 8.82 8.27 -25.61
CA LEU A 73 8.94 7.21 -26.61
C LEU A 73 10.05 7.49 -27.63
N LYS A 74 10.59 6.42 -28.20
CA LYS A 74 11.52 6.48 -29.33
C LYS A 74 10.87 7.15 -30.54
N GLU A 75 11.70 7.74 -31.40
CA GLU A 75 11.24 8.43 -32.61
C GLU A 75 10.31 7.56 -33.48
N GLY A 76 9.23 8.16 -33.98
CA GLY A 76 8.22 7.47 -34.79
C GLY A 76 7.27 6.56 -33.99
N LYS A 77 7.40 6.45 -32.67
CA LYS A 77 6.47 5.74 -31.80
C LYS A 77 5.49 6.72 -31.14
N LYS A 78 4.27 6.26 -30.91
CA LYS A 78 3.18 7.06 -30.33
C LYS A 78 2.66 6.44 -29.05
N LEU A 79 2.22 7.29 -28.12
CA LEU A 79 1.49 6.86 -26.93
C LEU A 79 0.13 6.28 -27.32
N ALA A 80 -0.44 5.47 -26.43
CA ALA A 80 -1.80 4.99 -26.61
C ALA A 80 -2.78 6.17 -26.58
N VAL A 81 -3.83 6.09 -27.40
CA VAL A 81 -4.83 7.16 -27.53
C VAL A 81 -6.10 6.72 -26.81
N ASN A 82 -6.63 7.58 -25.94
CA ASN A 82 -7.84 7.42 -25.12
C ASN A 82 -7.86 6.24 -24.12
N THR A 83 -7.21 5.11 -24.41
CA THR A 83 -7.18 3.92 -23.55
C THR A 83 -5.77 3.69 -23.01
N PRO A 84 -5.54 3.79 -21.70
CA PRO A 84 -4.20 3.63 -21.12
C PRO A 84 -3.55 2.29 -21.45
N ALA A 85 -2.29 2.34 -21.90
CA ALA A 85 -1.44 1.16 -22.10
C ALA A 85 -0.26 1.19 -21.13
N VAL A 86 0.20 0.03 -20.66
CA VAL A 86 1.32 -0.08 -19.72
C VAL A 86 2.65 0.20 -20.44
N TYR A 87 3.39 1.21 -19.96
CA TYR A 87 4.71 1.56 -20.50
C TYR A 87 5.86 1.22 -19.55
N VAL A 88 5.59 1.14 -18.25
CA VAL A 88 6.60 0.78 -17.25
C VAL A 88 5.99 -0.21 -16.27
N LYS A 89 6.77 -1.21 -15.90
CA LYS A 89 6.49 -2.14 -14.81
C LYS A 89 7.66 -2.10 -13.83
N TRP A 90 7.40 -2.23 -12.54
CA TRP A 90 8.45 -2.40 -11.55
C TRP A 90 8.12 -3.55 -10.60
N ASN A 91 9.18 -4.17 -10.10
CA ASN A 91 9.11 -5.09 -8.98
C ASN A 91 10.06 -4.57 -7.90
N TYR A 92 9.61 -4.63 -6.66
CA TYR A 92 10.36 -4.21 -5.50
C TYR A 92 10.26 -5.25 -4.40
N LYS A 93 11.39 -5.50 -3.76
CA LYS A 93 11.49 -6.34 -2.56
C LYS A 93 12.37 -5.62 -1.55
N ALA A 94 11.90 -5.51 -0.32
CA ALA A 94 12.64 -4.89 0.77
C ALA A 94 12.39 -5.63 2.09
N GLU A 95 13.46 -5.69 2.87
CA GLU A 95 13.47 -6.18 4.26
C GLU A 95 13.49 -5.01 5.27
N GLU A 96 13.65 -3.78 4.77
CA GLU A 96 13.54 -2.53 5.52
C GLU A 96 12.66 -1.58 4.72
N PHE A 97 11.45 -1.33 5.22
CA PHE A 97 10.48 -0.47 4.54
C PHE A 97 9.66 0.33 5.55
N SER A 98 9.55 1.65 5.33
CA SER A 98 8.72 2.52 6.15
C SER A 98 7.25 2.33 5.78
N LEU A 99 6.52 1.56 6.58
CA LEU A 99 5.08 1.33 6.39
C LEU A 99 4.26 2.59 6.76
N PRO A 100 3.12 2.83 6.08
CA PRO A 100 2.25 3.97 6.39
C PRO A 100 1.61 3.87 7.79
N ILE A 101 1.52 2.65 8.33
CA ILE A 101 1.10 2.35 9.69
C ILE A 101 1.87 1.12 10.19
N THR A 102 2.33 1.17 11.44
CA THR A 102 3.02 0.07 12.11
C THR A 102 2.18 -0.43 13.27
N PHE A 103 2.32 -1.72 13.58
CA PHE A 103 1.64 -2.35 14.70
C PHE A 103 2.65 -3.07 15.57
N THR A 104 2.46 -2.96 16.89
CA THR A 104 3.11 -3.83 17.86
C THR A 104 2.08 -4.80 18.40
N CYS A 105 2.44 -6.08 18.54
CA CYS A 105 1.53 -7.15 18.94
C CYS A 105 2.20 -8.02 20.01
N TRP A 106 1.55 -8.14 21.17
CA TRP A 106 2.01 -8.94 22.30
C TRP A 106 0.92 -9.93 22.73
N PRO A 107 0.88 -11.13 22.13
CA PRO A 107 0.05 -12.20 22.64
C PRO A 107 0.72 -12.87 23.85
N ALA A 108 -0.05 -13.24 24.87
CA ALA A 108 0.45 -13.94 26.04
C ALA A 108 -0.53 -15.00 26.54
N GLU A 109 0.01 -16.05 27.16
CA GLU A 109 -0.79 -17.03 27.89
C GLU A 109 -1.29 -16.43 29.21
N ALA A 110 -2.52 -16.75 29.56
CA ALA A 110 -3.14 -16.40 30.83
C ALA A 110 -3.69 -17.66 31.52
N GLN A 111 -4.04 -17.56 32.80
CA GLN A 111 -4.46 -18.71 33.61
C GLN A 111 -5.63 -19.50 32.97
N ASN A 112 -6.57 -18.81 32.31
CA ASN A 112 -7.76 -19.41 31.67
C ASN A 112 -7.93 -18.96 30.21
N GLY A 113 -6.83 -18.85 29.47
CA GLY A 113 -6.87 -18.50 28.05
C GLY A 113 -5.70 -17.64 27.61
N LEU A 114 -5.96 -16.60 26.81
CA LEU A 114 -4.92 -15.72 26.26
C LEU A 114 -5.24 -14.26 26.57
N THR A 115 -4.21 -13.42 26.58
CA THR A 115 -4.34 -11.97 26.44
C THR A 115 -3.69 -11.52 25.14
N LEU A 116 -4.27 -10.53 24.49
CA LEU A 116 -3.68 -9.88 23.32
C LEU A 116 -3.65 -8.37 23.55
N SER A 117 -2.45 -7.81 23.56
CA SER A 117 -2.22 -6.36 23.59
C SER A 117 -1.65 -5.92 22.24
N MET A 118 -2.26 -4.92 21.62
CA MET A 118 -1.80 -4.33 20.37
C MET A 118 -1.74 -2.81 20.47
N SER A 119 -0.82 -2.21 19.73
CA SER A 119 -0.78 -0.76 19.51
C SER A 119 -0.41 -0.43 18.08
N TYR A 120 -0.81 0.75 17.61
CA TYR A 120 -0.45 1.24 16.29
C TYR A 120 0.15 2.65 16.31
N GLU A 121 0.95 2.96 15.31
CA GLU A 121 1.43 4.30 15.00
C GLU A 121 1.32 4.55 13.49
N ALA A 122 0.62 5.63 13.11
CA ALA A 122 0.43 6.03 11.72
C ALA A 122 1.45 7.11 11.33
N THR A 123 2.21 6.85 10.26
CA THR A 123 3.15 7.80 9.67
C THR A 123 2.59 8.52 8.45
N GLN A 124 1.46 8.03 7.91
CA GLN A 124 0.76 8.59 6.75
C GLN A 124 -0.75 8.65 7.03
N GLU A 125 -1.46 9.45 6.22
CA GLU A 125 -2.92 9.47 6.25
C GLU A 125 -3.48 8.19 5.61
N LEU A 126 -4.41 7.53 6.30
CA LEU A 126 -5.09 6.33 5.82
C LEU A 126 -6.59 6.42 6.11
N LYS A 127 -7.39 5.79 5.26
CA LYS A 127 -8.85 5.74 5.42
C LYS A 127 -9.30 4.34 5.78
N GLY A 128 -10.28 4.26 6.68
CA GLY A 128 -10.95 3.01 7.04
C GLY A 128 -10.00 1.91 7.51
N VAL A 129 -9.08 2.22 8.42
CA VAL A 129 -8.16 1.23 8.98
C VAL A 129 -8.93 0.22 9.84
N VAL A 130 -8.77 -1.06 9.54
CA VAL A 130 -9.35 -2.19 10.28
C VAL A 130 -8.28 -3.26 10.49
N VAL A 131 -8.21 -3.79 11.70
CA VAL A 131 -7.35 -4.93 12.04
C VAL A 131 -8.23 -6.15 12.29
N GLU A 132 -8.02 -7.21 11.53
CA GLU A 132 -8.73 -8.48 11.66
C GLU A 132 -7.87 -9.50 12.39
N ILE A 133 -8.35 -9.93 13.55
CA ILE A 133 -7.71 -10.93 14.41
C ILE A 133 -8.55 -12.21 14.36
N PRO A 134 -7.94 -13.41 14.24
CA PRO A 134 -8.66 -14.67 14.34
C PRO A 134 -9.49 -14.78 15.63
N ASN A 135 -10.77 -15.13 15.50
CA ASN A 135 -11.66 -15.34 16.64
C ASN A 135 -11.57 -16.80 17.13
N LEU A 136 -10.84 -17.04 18.21
CA LEU A 136 -10.61 -18.39 18.74
C LEU A 136 -11.64 -18.85 19.76
N ALA A 137 -12.13 -17.91 20.57
CA ALA A 137 -13.01 -18.16 21.71
C ALA A 137 -13.67 -16.84 22.15
N PRO A 138 -14.65 -16.87 23.08
CA PRO A 138 -15.24 -15.65 23.61
C PRO A 138 -14.20 -14.67 24.17
N ILE A 139 -14.38 -13.39 23.86
CA ILE A 139 -13.45 -12.32 24.24
C ILE A 139 -14.09 -11.33 25.21
N THR A 140 -13.26 -10.74 26.06
CA THR A 140 -13.59 -9.58 26.88
C THR A 140 -12.67 -8.43 26.51
N VAL A 141 -13.23 -7.25 26.26
CA VAL A 141 -12.44 -6.05 25.97
C VAL A 141 -11.98 -5.42 27.29
N VAL A 142 -10.68 -5.25 27.45
CA VAL A 142 -10.06 -4.58 28.61
C VAL A 142 -9.93 -3.08 28.32
N SER A 143 -9.34 -2.74 27.18
CA SER A 143 -9.20 -1.36 26.70
C SER A 143 -9.20 -1.30 25.17
N ILE A 144 -9.66 -0.19 24.60
CA ILE A 144 -9.71 -0.02 23.14
C ILE A 144 -9.76 1.46 22.76
N ASP A 145 -8.93 1.83 21.77
CA ASP A 145 -9.05 3.06 20.99
C ASP A 145 -9.77 2.72 19.67
N GLY A 146 -10.97 3.26 19.46
CA GLY A 146 -11.83 2.90 18.33
C GLY A 146 -12.98 2.00 18.77
N SER A 147 -13.34 1.02 17.94
CA SER A 147 -14.44 0.09 18.23
C SER A 147 -14.11 -1.34 17.82
N LEU A 148 -14.85 -2.30 18.39
CA LEU A 148 -14.67 -3.72 18.12
C LEU A 148 -15.98 -4.32 17.60
N GLU A 149 -15.87 -5.07 16.51
CA GLU A 149 -16.95 -5.94 16.02
C GLU A 149 -16.47 -7.40 16.08
N VAL A 150 -17.33 -8.30 16.53
CA VAL A 150 -17.00 -9.72 16.67
C VAL A 150 -17.99 -10.54 15.86
N THR A 151 -17.48 -11.17 14.81
CA THR A 151 -18.19 -12.07 13.90
C THR A 151 -17.49 -13.44 13.91
N ASP A 152 -17.19 -14.00 12.74
CA ASP A 152 -16.23 -15.09 12.56
C ASP A 152 -14.78 -14.65 12.82
N LYS A 153 -14.52 -13.34 12.84
CA LYS A 153 -13.25 -12.71 13.24
C LYS A 153 -13.49 -11.64 14.30
N ILE A 154 -12.42 -11.21 14.95
CA ILE A 154 -12.40 -10.04 15.81
C ILE A 154 -11.90 -8.87 14.96
N GLN A 155 -12.72 -7.86 14.73
CA GLN A 155 -12.39 -6.69 13.92
C GLN A 155 -12.21 -5.48 14.82
N TRP A 156 -10.97 -5.01 14.93
CA TRP A 156 -10.66 -3.73 15.56
C TRP A 156 -10.73 -2.62 14.51
N ILE A 157 -11.80 -1.83 14.60
CA ILE A 157 -12.12 -0.73 13.69
C ILE A 157 -11.52 0.54 14.25
N ILE A 158 -10.40 0.96 13.67
CA ILE A 158 -9.68 2.19 14.02
C ILE A 158 -10.27 3.38 13.24
N GLY A 159 -10.65 3.16 11.98
CA GLY A 159 -11.21 4.20 11.12
C GLY A 159 -10.14 5.05 10.42
N ASP A 160 -10.43 6.33 10.19
CA ASP A 160 -9.50 7.23 9.51
C ASP A 160 -8.40 7.71 10.46
N VAL A 161 -7.15 7.67 9.99
CA VAL A 161 -5.98 8.11 10.75
C VAL A 161 -5.20 9.16 9.97
N ASN A 162 -4.57 10.07 10.70
CA ASN A 162 -3.65 11.08 10.17
C ASN A 162 -2.21 10.79 10.63
N VAL A 163 -1.24 11.49 10.05
CA VAL A 163 0.16 11.46 10.50
C VAL A 163 0.26 11.73 12.00
N GLY A 164 0.91 10.83 12.74
CA GLY A 164 1.09 10.89 14.20
C GLY A 164 -0.04 10.29 15.02
N SER A 165 -1.12 9.80 14.39
CA SER A 165 -2.18 9.08 15.09
C SER A 165 -1.64 7.77 15.68
N ASN A 166 -2.08 7.44 16.89
CA ASN A 166 -1.71 6.21 17.58
C ASN A 166 -2.90 5.75 18.45
N GLY A 167 -2.87 4.49 18.86
CA GLY A 167 -3.91 3.90 19.70
C GLY A 167 -3.58 2.46 20.05
N SER A 168 -4.44 1.85 20.86
CA SER A 168 -4.20 0.53 21.45
C SER A 168 -5.47 -0.30 21.59
N LEU A 169 -5.28 -1.61 21.71
CA LEU A 169 -6.30 -2.61 21.98
C LEU A 169 -5.76 -3.59 23.01
N GLU A 170 -6.56 -3.92 24.01
CA GLU A 170 -6.29 -5.01 24.94
C GLU A 170 -7.55 -5.87 25.12
N ILE A 171 -7.42 -7.16 24.85
CA ILE A 171 -8.48 -8.15 25.00
C ILE A 171 -8.00 -9.39 25.77
N GLU A 172 -8.94 -10.00 26.48
CA GLU A 172 -8.80 -11.32 27.09
C GLU A 172 -9.64 -12.33 26.29
N ILE A 173 -9.06 -13.49 25.98
CA ILE A 173 -9.70 -14.56 25.23
C ILE A 173 -9.84 -15.76 26.16
N SER A 174 -11.06 -16.12 26.53
CA SER A 174 -11.33 -17.17 27.52
C SER A 174 -11.46 -18.54 26.87
N GLY A 175 -10.59 -19.49 27.24
CA GLY A 175 -10.65 -20.86 26.72
C GLY A 175 -9.51 -21.75 27.21
N GLU A 176 -9.74 -23.05 27.22
CA GLU A 176 -8.72 -24.05 27.58
C GLU A 176 -7.92 -24.48 26.35
N GLY A 177 -6.61 -24.70 26.52
CA GLY A 177 -5.75 -25.24 25.46
C GLY A 177 -5.54 -24.31 24.26
N LEU A 178 -5.75 -23.01 24.44
CA LEU A 178 -5.48 -22.00 23.42
C LEU A 178 -3.97 -21.77 23.29
N GLU A 179 -3.51 -21.56 22.06
CA GLU A 179 -2.11 -21.23 21.75
C GLU A 179 -2.05 -19.85 21.10
N THR A 180 -1.11 -19.01 21.53
CA THR A 180 -0.88 -17.66 20.97
C THR A 180 -0.62 -17.69 19.46
N SER A 181 0.01 -18.76 18.95
CA SER A 181 0.26 -18.97 17.53
C SER A 181 -1.00 -18.98 16.67
N LYS A 182 -2.16 -19.31 17.25
CA LYS A 182 -3.46 -19.36 16.55
C LYS A 182 -4.09 -17.98 16.35
N LEU A 183 -3.55 -16.94 16.98
CA LEU A 183 -3.95 -15.54 16.75
C LEU A 183 -3.37 -14.95 15.47
N PHE A 184 -2.58 -15.73 14.72
CA PHE A 184 -1.95 -15.28 13.48
C PHE A 184 -2.45 -16.08 12.26
N PRO A 185 -2.43 -15.47 11.06
CA PRO A 185 -2.05 -14.08 10.79
C PRO A 185 -3.12 -13.10 11.27
N ILE A 186 -2.68 -11.93 11.74
CA ILE A 186 -3.55 -10.77 11.93
C ILE A 186 -3.47 -9.94 10.65
N CYS A 187 -4.62 -9.64 10.04
CA CYS A 187 -4.67 -8.87 8.80
C CYS A 187 -4.94 -7.40 9.10
N VAL A 188 -4.32 -6.50 8.34
CA VAL A 188 -4.58 -5.06 8.39
C VAL A 188 -5.09 -4.62 7.03
N GLU A 189 -6.25 -3.95 7.05
CA GLU A 189 -6.88 -3.39 5.86
C GLU A 189 -6.97 -1.87 5.99
N TYR A 190 -6.70 -1.16 4.90
CA TYR A 190 -6.79 0.29 4.82
C TYR A 190 -6.83 0.75 3.36
N LEU A 191 -7.28 1.98 3.15
CA LEU A 191 -7.14 2.69 1.88
C LEU A 191 -6.05 3.76 2.02
N HIS A 192 -5.26 3.92 0.95
CA HIS A 192 -4.18 4.88 0.85
C HIS A 192 -4.23 5.56 -0.52
N GLU A 193 -4.12 6.89 -0.55
CA GLU A 193 -4.23 7.66 -1.79
C GLU A 193 -2.94 7.64 -2.64
N HIS A 194 -1.86 7.11 -2.07
CA HIS A 194 -0.56 7.01 -2.71
C HIS A 194 -0.11 5.56 -2.90
N THR A 195 0.80 5.37 -3.84
CA THR A 195 1.60 4.16 -3.96
C THR A 195 2.49 4.01 -2.72
N LEU A 196 2.81 2.78 -2.32
CA LEU A 196 3.73 2.55 -1.20
C LEU A 196 5.14 3.00 -1.57
N THR A 197 5.55 2.76 -2.82
CA THR A 197 6.87 3.17 -3.28
C THR A 197 7.01 4.68 -3.43
N GLY A 198 5.88 5.41 -3.45
CA GLY A 198 5.77 6.83 -3.81
C GLY A 198 5.71 7.08 -5.31
N ASN A 199 5.84 6.06 -6.17
CA ASN A 199 5.88 6.21 -7.63
C ASN A 199 4.69 7.04 -8.12
N GLU A 200 4.97 8.12 -8.85
CA GLU A 200 3.94 8.98 -9.42
C GLU A 200 4.43 9.73 -10.66
N VAL A 201 3.47 10.21 -11.47
CA VAL A 201 3.71 11.21 -12.51
C VAL A 201 3.44 12.59 -11.90
N VAL A 202 4.44 13.46 -11.96
CA VAL A 202 4.36 14.82 -11.42
C VAL A 202 4.02 15.86 -12.48
N GLU A 203 4.32 15.56 -13.75
CA GLU A 203 4.10 16.48 -14.85
C GLU A 203 3.93 15.73 -16.17
N VAL A 204 3.01 16.19 -17.01
CA VAL A 204 2.86 15.76 -18.41
C VAL A 204 3.14 16.96 -19.30
N ILE A 205 4.03 16.81 -20.27
CA ILE A 205 4.51 17.89 -21.14
C ILE A 205 4.18 17.55 -22.58
N SER A 206 3.53 18.47 -23.29
CA SER A 206 3.28 18.41 -24.72
C SER A 206 3.81 19.66 -25.39
N ASN A 207 4.62 19.50 -26.46
CA ASN A 207 5.22 20.62 -27.19
C ASN A 207 5.96 21.64 -26.30
N GLY A 208 6.62 21.15 -25.24
CA GLY A 208 7.37 21.99 -24.29
C GLY A 208 6.50 22.71 -23.25
N GLN A 209 5.20 22.45 -23.19
CA GLN A 209 4.27 23.04 -22.22
C GLN A 209 3.62 21.96 -21.36
N SER A 210 3.46 22.24 -20.07
CA SER A 210 2.73 21.37 -19.14
C SER A 210 1.26 21.34 -19.53
N ILE A 211 0.66 20.15 -19.54
CA ILE A 211 -0.75 19.93 -19.83
C ILE A 211 -1.46 19.27 -18.67
N GLU A 212 -2.75 19.56 -18.52
CA GLU A 212 -3.61 18.87 -17.55
C GLU A 212 -3.75 17.39 -17.90
N PHE A 213 -3.73 16.55 -16.87
CA PHE A 213 -3.93 15.12 -16.98
C PHE A 213 -4.74 14.60 -15.80
N GLU A 214 -5.46 13.51 -16.04
CA GLU A 214 -6.14 12.76 -15.00
C GLU A 214 -5.18 11.73 -14.42
N LYS A 215 -5.12 11.66 -13.09
CA LYS A 215 -4.29 10.70 -12.35
C LYS A 215 -5.20 9.74 -11.58
N GLU A 216 -5.03 8.45 -11.83
CA GLU A 216 -5.67 7.37 -11.09
C GLU A 216 -4.58 6.58 -10.37
N VAL A 217 -4.68 6.51 -9.04
CA VAL A 217 -3.78 5.72 -8.20
C VAL A 217 -4.58 4.56 -7.63
N MET A 218 -4.05 3.34 -7.79
CA MET A 218 -4.62 2.14 -7.21
C MET A 218 -3.55 1.42 -6.38
N LEU A 219 -3.78 1.27 -5.09
CA LEU A 219 -2.99 0.41 -4.22
C LEU A 219 -3.87 -0.74 -3.75
N ASN A 220 -3.44 -1.97 -4.02
CA ASN A 220 -3.98 -3.17 -3.40
C ASN A 220 -2.92 -3.75 -2.47
N ALA A 221 -3.09 -3.57 -1.16
CA ALA A 221 -2.13 -4.00 -0.16
C ALA A 221 -2.70 -5.12 0.71
N THR A 222 -2.02 -6.26 0.76
CA THR A 222 -2.22 -7.25 1.81
C THR A 222 -1.17 -7.01 2.89
N TYR A 223 -1.60 -6.69 4.11
CA TYR A 223 -0.72 -6.52 5.26
C TYR A 223 -1.07 -7.56 6.32
N GLN A 224 -0.12 -8.45 6.60
CA GLN A 224 -0.24 -9.46 7.65
C GLN A 224 0.83 -9.29 8.72
N ILE A 225 0.41 -9.33 9.98
CA ILE A 225 1.27 -9.59 11.11
C ILE A 225 1.29 -11.11 11.32
N ILE A 226 2.48 -11.68 11.37
CA ILE A 226 2.74 -13.11 11.59
C ILE A 226 3.51 -13.28 12.90
N PRO A 227 3.69 -14.51 13.42
CA PRO A 227 4.55 -14.74 14.57
C PRO A 227 5.94 -14.11 14.37
#